data_AF-A0A5N6TFE7-F1
#
_entry.id   AF-A0A5N6TFE7-F1
#
_cell.length_a   1.000
_cell.length_b   1.000
_cell.length_c   1.000
_cell.angle_alpha   90.00
_cell.angle_beta   90.00
_cell.angle_gamma   90.00
#
_symmetry.space_group_name_H-M   'P 1'
#
loop_
_entity.id
_entity.type
_entity.pdbx_description
1 polymer ?
#
loop_
_entity_poly.entity_id
_entity_poly.type
_entity_poly.pdbx_seq_one_letter_code
_entity_poly.pdbx_strand_id
1 'polypeptide(L)'
;MAAKPGSAKPKASGSKDSNKSKPISSASKVSKKGGKRPPPQEVKAKARTESTLLKKTKKREYTEAELDLPKLNAITPVGVVKPKGKKKGKVFVDDDEGMATILAMVNAEKEGQIESKLQRARQLEEIREAKKKETEARQAKKKNKLEEAKDSIRQKRKRKGDSSQDKADTAAAKPNESSAKSKGKRKSVSFA
;
A
#
# COMPACT_ATOMS: atom_id res chain seq x y z
N MET A 1 7.29 11.84 -36.97
CA MET A 1 8.14 10.68 -36.62
C MET A 1 7.25 9.44 -36.64
N ALA A 2 7.11 8.81 -37.81
CA ALA A 2 6.20 7.70 -38.07
C ALA A 2 6.94 6.35 -38.03
N ALA A 3 6.18 5.27 -37.76
CA ALA A 3 6.62 3.92 -37.43
C ALA A 3 7.50 3.23 -38.50
N LYS A 4 8.41 2.36 -38.02
CA LYS A 4 9.18 1.42 -38.86
C LYS A 4 8.44 0.08 -38.98
N PRO A 5 8.12 -0.41 -40.18
CA PRO A 5 7.54 -1.75 -40.38
C PRO A 5 8.64 -2.82 -40.48
N GLY A 6 8.30 -4.02 -40.00
CA GLY A 6 9.14 -5.20 -39.98
C GLY A 6 9.44 -5.79 -41.36
N SER A 7 10.62 -6.39 -41.46
CA SER A 7 11.15 -7.06 -42.65
C SER A 7 10.52 -8.45 -42.84
N ALA A 8 9.66 -8.57 -43.85
CA ALA A 8 9.35 -9.84 -44.51
C ALA A 8 10.20 -9.94 -45.79
N LYS A 9 10.92 -11.05 -45.99
CA LYS A 9 11.62 -11.33 -47.25
C LYS A 9 11.09 -12.65 -47.85
N PRO A 10 10.74 -12.68 -49.15
CA PRO A 10 10.01 -13.78 -49.78
C PRO A 10 10.93 -14.86 -50.40
N LYS A 11 10.29 -15.96 -50.80
CA LYS A 11 10.81 -17.12 -51.53
C LYS A 11 11.24 -16.81 -52.97
N ALA A 12 12.22 -17.55 -53.48
CA ALA A 12 12.44 -17.93 -54.89
C ALA A 12 13.52 -19.05 -54.91
N SER A 13 13.27 -20.30 -55.29
CA SER A 13 13.01 -20.91 -56.62
C SER A 13 14.28 -21.37 -57.37
N GLY A 14 14.27 -22.61 -57.87
CA GLY A 14 15.19 -23.13 -58.90
C GLY A 14 16.10 -24.27 -58.40
N SER A 15 15.73 -25.54 -58.57
CA SER A 15 15.95 -26.38 -59.77
C SER A 15 17.43 -26.77 -59.97
N LYS A 16 17.78 -28.05 -59.80
CA LYS A 16 18.16 -28.94 -60.91
C LYS A 16 18.51 -30.36 -60.44
N ASP A 17 18.05 -31.31 -61.23
CA ASP A 17 18.24 -32.75 -61.14
C ASP A 17 19.71 -33.22 -61.24
N SER A 18 19.84 -34.47 -60.81
CA SER A 18 20.48 -35.58 -61.53
C SER A 18 21.88 -36.00 -61.12
N ASN A 19 22.01 -37.34 -61.04
CA ASN A 19 23.22 -38.14 -61.25
C ASN A 19 24.24 -38.08 -60.10
N LYS A 20 24.86 -39.17 -59.64
CA LYS A 20 25.07 -40.50 -60.21
C LYS A 20 25.52 -41.39 -59.05
N SER A 21 24.91 -42.56 -58.91
CA SER A 21 25.42 -43.67 -58.10
C SER A 21 26.68 -44.28 -58.75
N LYS A 22 27.71 -44.58 -57.93
CA LYS A 22 28.65 -45.74 -57.99
C LYS A 22 30.00 -45.41 -57.27
N PRO A 23 30.82 -46.42 -56.88
CA PRO A 23 30.55 -47.85 -56.75
C PRO A 23 30.98 -48.46 -55.40
N ILE A 24 30.32 -49.57 -55.07
CA ILE A 24 30.78 -50.62 -54.15
C ILE A 24 32.14 -51.17 -54.58
N SER A 25 33.20 -50.82 -53.85
CA SER A 25 34.50 -51.48 -53.97
C SER A 25 35.16 -51.63 -52.60
N SER A 26 34.82 -52.70 -51.89
CA SER A 26 35.77 -53.34 -50.99
C SER A 26 35.50 -54.83 -50.97
N ALA A 27 36.13 -55.51 -51.92
CA ALA A 27 36.38 -56.94 -51.86
C ALA A 27 37.02 -57.25 -50.50
N SER A 28 36.20 -57.72 -49.56
CA SER A 28 36.64 -58.17 -48.25
C SER A 28 37.36 -59.50 -48.45
N LYS A 29 38.64 -59.43 -48.81
CA LYS A 29 39.54 -60.57 -48.78
C LYS A 29 39.52 -61.12 -47.34
N VAL A 30 38.96 -62.31 -47.16
CA VAL A 30 39.04 -63.08 -45.91
C VAL A 30 40.52 -63.34 -45.64
N SER A 31 41.17 -62.47 -44.87
CA SER A 31 42.50 -62.72 -44.34
C SER A 31 42.33 -63.74 -43.22
N LYS A 32 42.59 -65.01 -43.54
CA LYS A 32 42.67 -66.11 -42.57
C LYS A 32 43.94 -65.89 -41.75
N LYS A 33 43.88 -64.97 -40.77
CA LYS A 33 44.94 -64.81 -39.78
C LYS A 33 44.88 -66.01 -38.84
N GLY A 34 45.85 -66.90 -39.01
CA GLY A 34 46.09 -68.06 -38.15
C GLY A 34 46.43 -67.62 -36.73
N GLY A 35 45.41 -67.40 -35.90
CA GLY A 35 45.55 -67.46 -34.46
C GLY A 35 45.56 -68.92 -34.02
N LYS A 36 46.62 -69.35 -33.33
CA LYS A 36 46.69 -70.67 -32.69
C LYS A 36 45.51 -70.79 -31.73
N ARG A 37 44.50 -71.59 -32.08
CA ARG A 37 43.38 -71.90 -31.18
C ARG A 37 43.96 -72.70 -30.00
N PRO A 38 43.63 -72.39 -28.74
CA PRO A 38 44.02 -73.25 -27.63
C PRO A 38 43.46 -74.66 -27.85
N PRO A 39 44.14 -75.70 -27.36
CA PRO A 39 43.67 -77.07 -27.51
C PRO A 39 42.26 -77.21 -26.89
N PRO A 40 41.38 -78.04 -27.49
CA PRO A 40 40.06 -78.29 -26.93
C PRO A 40 40.22 -78.93 -25.55
N GLN A 41 39.75 -78.22 -24.53
CA GLN A 41 39.78 -78.73 -23.16
C GLN A 41 38.56 -79.64 -22.98
N GLU A 42 38.79 -80.92 -22.73
CA GLU A 42 37.73 -81.89 -22.45
C GLU A 42 37.06 -81.55 -21.12
N VAL A 43 35.89 -80.93 -21.21
CA VAL A 43 35.07 -80.66 -20.03
C VAL A 43 34.38 -81.97 -19.66
N LYS A 44 34.91 -82.67 -18.65
CA LYS A 44 34.26 -83.86 -18.09
C LYS A 44 32.83 -83.49 -17.72
N ALA A 45 31.87 -84.25 -18.23
CA ALA A 45 30.45 -84.04 -17.95
C ALA A 45 30.24 -84.13 -16.44
N LYS A 46 29.92 -82.99 -15.83
CA LYS A 46 29.61 -82.91 -14.40
C LYS A 46 28.35 -83.73 -14.11
N ALA A 47 28.38 -84.50 -13.02
CA ALA A 47 27.25 -85.35 -12.64
C ALA A 47 26.01 -84.47 -12.34
N ARG A 48 24.82 -84.94 -12.72
CA ARG A 48 23.54 -84.25 -12.46
C ARG A 48 23.25 -83.98 -10.98
N THR A 49 24.02 -84.59 -10.08
CA THR A 49 23.90 -84.49 -8.62
C THR A 49 24.84 -83.44 -8.00
N GLU A 50 25.61 -82.68 -8.78
CA GLU A 50 26.46 -81.63 -8.22
C GLU A 50 25.64 -80.52 -7.52
N SER A 51 26.02 -80.21 -6.28
CA SER A 51 25.33 -79.25 -5.39
C SER A 51 25.24 -77.82 -5.93
N THR A 52 26.00 -77.51 -6.98
CA THR A 52 25.99 -76.22 -7.68
C THR A 52 24.75 -76.07 -8.58
N LEU A 53 24.26 -77.16 -9.18
CA LEU A 53 23.06 -77.17 -10.01
C LEU A 53 21.76 -77.24 -9.20
N LEU A 54 21.83 -77.75 -7.96
CA LEU A 54 20.70 -77.89 -7.04
C LEU A 54 20.36 -76.58 -6.30
N LYS A 55 21.24 -75.57 -6.34
CA LYS A 55 21.02 -74.27 -5.71
C LYS A 55 20.19 -73.38 -6.64
N LYS A 56 18.96 -73.09 -6.24
CA LYS A 56 18.10 -72.10 -6.91
C LYS A 56 18.80 -70.74 -6.89
N THR A 57 19.21 -70.24 -8.05
CA THR A 57 19.78 -68.90 -8.16
C THR A 57 18.67 -67.86 -7.97
N LYS A 58 18.98 -66.78 -7.25
CA LYS A 58 18.02 -65.67 -7.07
C LYS A 58 17.76 -65.05 -8.45
N LYS A 59 16.49 -64.86 -8.78
CA LYS A 59 16.10 -64.13 -9.99
C LYS A 59 16.57 -62.68 -9.84
N ARG A 60 17.11 -62.09 -10.91
CA ARG A 60 17.50 -60.68 -10.91
C ARG A 60 16.23 -59.84 -10.87
N GLU A 61 16.15 -58.93 -9.92
CA GLU A 61 15.13 -57.90 -9.86
C GLU A 61 15.66 -56.71 -10.64
N TYR A 62 14.98 -56.36 -11.73
CA TYR A 62 15.32 -55.20 -12.53
C TYR A 62 14.72 -53.96 -11.89
N THR A 63 15.51 -52.89 -11.81
CA THR A 63 14.99 -51.60 -11.33
C THR A 63 14.22 -50.90 -12.43
N GLU A 64 13.27 -50.04 -12.08
CA GLU A 64 12.42 -49.31 -13.04
C GLU A 64 13.23 -48.53 -14.08
N ALA A 65 14.45 -48.10 -13.72
CA ALA A 65 15.38 -47.42 -14.61
C ALA A 65 15.99 -48.33 -15.69
N GLU A 66 16.16 -49.63 -15.41
CA GLU A 66 16.71 -50.60 -16.36
C GLU A 66 15.66 -51.07 -17.37
N LEU A 67 14.38 -50.93 -17.02
CA LEU A 67 13.25 -51.36 -17.83
C LEU A 67 12.79 -50.29 -18.84
N ASP A 68 13.44 -49.12 -18.86
CA ASP A 68 13.20 -47.96 -19.73
C ASP A 68 11.70 -47.66 -19.94
N LEU A 69 10.92 -47.81 -18.86
CA LEU A 69 9.49 -47.55 -18.90
C LEU A 69 9.25 -46.03 -18.96
N PRO A 70 8.33 -45.57 -19.82
CA PRO A 70 7.99 -44.16 -19.88
C PRO A 70 7.48 -43.70 -18.52
N LYS A 71 8.22 -42.77 -17.92
CA LYS A 71 7.89 -42.22 -16.61
C LYS A 71 6.56 -41.50 -16.69
N LEU A 72 5.58 -41.98 -15.94
CA LEU A 72 4.28 -41.32 -15.82
C LEU A 72 4.48 -39.87 -15.34
N ASN A 73 3.60 -38.96 -15.75
CA ASN A 73 3.54 -37.58 -15.24
C ASN A 73 3.21 -37.59 -13.75
N ALA A 74 4.22 -37.82 -12.92
CA ALA A 74 4.11 -37.76 -11.48
C ALA A 74 3.82 -36.32 -11.06
N ILE A 75 2.80 -36.14 -10.23
CA ILE A 75 2.58 -34.86 -9.55
C ILE A 75 3.82 -34.61 -8.68
N THR A 76 4.42 -33.42 -8.83
CA THR A 76 5.56 -33.00 -8.01
C THR A 76 5.23 -33.15 -6.53
N PRO A 77 6.15 -33.67 -5.70
CA PRO A 77 5.87 -33.85 -4.28
C PRO A 77 5.49 -32.51 -3.67
N VAL A 78 4.42 -32.53 -2.87
CA VAL A 78 3.89 -31.42 -2.08
C VAL A 78 4.93 -30.98 -1.04
N GLY A 79 5.98 -30.31 -1.52
CA GLY A 79 7.20 -30.02 -0.76
C GLY A 79 7.99 -28.85 -1.32
N VAL A 80 7.72 -28.39 -2.54
CA VAL A 80 8.03 -27.00 -2.94
C VAL A 80 6.98 -26.09 -2.28
N VAL A 81 6.99 -26.08 -0.95
CA VAL A 81 6.18 -25.20 -0.12
C VAL A 81 6.73 -23.81 -0.37
N LYS A 82 6.02 -23.03 -1.19
CA LYS A 82 6.26 -21.58 -1.27
C LYS A 82 6.30 -21.05 0.17
N PRO A 83 7.32 -20.28 0.56
CA PRO A 83 7.34 -19.67 1.89
C PRO A 83 6.01 -18.90 2.06
N LYS A 84 5.21 -19.33 3.05
CA LYS A 84 3.90 -18.75 3.32
C LYS A 84 4.10 -17.24 3.52
N GLY A 85 3.32 -16.42 2.80
CA GLY A 85 3.37 -14.96 2.89
C GLY A 85 3.71 -14.24 1.59
N LYS A 86 4.46 -14.88 0.66
CA LYS A 86 4.89 -14.22 -0.58
C LYS A 86 3.92 -14.50 -1.73
N LYS A 87 2.97 -13.59 -1.96
CA LYS A 87 2.15 -13.60 -3.18
C LYS A 87 3.07 -13.30 -4.38
N LYS A 88 3.06 -14.15 -5.42
CA LYS A 88 3.85 -13.91 -6.63
C LYS A 88 3.47 -12.54 -7.22
N GLY A 89 4.41 -11.60 -7.24
CA GLY A 89 4.21 -10.23 -7.73
C GLY A 89 3.78 -9.19 -6.69
N LYS A 90 3.66 -9.52 -5.40
CA LYS A 90 3.49 -8.53 -4.32
C LYS A 90 4.50 -8.82 -3.21
N VAL A 91 5.44 -7.90 -3.02
CA VAL A 91 6.42 -7.94 -1.94
C VAL A 91 5.87 -7.06 -0.83
N PHE A 92 5.52 -7.66 0.30
CA PHE A 92 5.22 -6.92 1.52
C PHE A 92 6.53 -6.67 2.26
N VAL A 93 6.61 -5.55 2.96
CA VAL A 93 7.70 -5.27 3.88
C VAL A 93 7.37 -6.00 5.17
N ASP A 94 8.09 -7.09 5.43
CA ASP A 94 7.89 -7.93 6.62
C ASP A 94 8.83 -7.53 7.78
N ASP A 95 9.82 -6.67 7.50
CA ASP A 95 10.83 -6.22 8.48
C ASP A 95 10.35 -4.94 9.20
N ASP A 96 10.37 -4.95 10.54
CA ASP A 96 9.94 -3.81 11.37
C ASP A 96 10.74 -2.54 11.05
N GLU A 97 12.04 -2.67 10.78
CA GLU A 97 12.93 -1.56 10.42
C GLU A 97 12.59 -0.95 9.06
N GLY A 98 12.20 -1.79 8.10
CA GLY A 98 11.74 -1.35 6.78
C GLY A 98 10.40 -0.62 6.87
N MET A 99 9.48 -1.12 7.71
CA MET A 99 8.20 -0.46 7.96
C MET A 99 8.40 0.91 8.62
N ALA A 100 9.25 1.00 9.64
CA ALA A 100 9.55 2.24 10.34
C ALA A 100 10.14 3.31 9.42
N THR A 101 11.05 2.90 8.52
CA THR A 101 11.68 3.82 7.57
C THR A 101 10.67 4.39 6.57
N ILE A 102 9.77 3.56 6.05
CA ILE A 102 8.72 3.99 5.13
C ILE A 102 7.75 4.96 5.82
N LEU A 103 7.35 4.66 7.06
CA LEU A 103 6.50 5.54 7.85
C LEU A 103 7.17 6.89 8.11
N ALA A 104 8.47 6.90 8.43
CA ALA A 104 9.22 8.12 8.64
C ALA A 104 9.30 8.99 7.37
N MET A 105 9.56 8.38 6.21
CA MET A 105 9.56 9.10 4.92
C MET A 105 8.19 9.69 4.59
N VAL A 106 7.12 8.89 4.72
CA VAL A 106 5.74 9.35 4.45
C VAL A 106 5.32 10.46 5.41
N ASN A 107 5.70 10.35 6.68
CA ASN A 107 5.45 11.40 7.66
C ASN A 107 6.19 12.66 7.28
N ALA A 108 7.49 12.62 6.99
CA ALA A 108 8.27 13.78 6.58
C ALA A 108 7.70 14.47 5.31
N GLU A 109 7.25 13.71 4.32
CA GLU A 109 6.60 14.26 3.12
C GLU A 109 5.26 14.94 3.42
N LYS A 110 4.49 14.41 4.38
CA LYS A 110 3.15 14.91 4.70
C LYS A 110 3.11 15.89 5.87
N GLU A 111 4.17 15.99 6.64
CA GLU A 111 4.24 16.82 7.85
C GLU A 111 3.98 18.29 7.50
N GLY A 112 4.55 18.82 6.41
CA GLY A 112 4.24 20.19 5.96
C GLY A 112 2.76 20.43 5.60
N GLN A 113 2.04 19.41 5.11
CA GLN A 113 0.60 19.52 4.85
C GLN A 113 -0.22 19.41 6.14
N ILE A 114 0.17 18.52 7.05
CA ILE A 114 -0.53 18.29 8.33
C ILE A 114 -0.30 19.47 9.26
N GLU A 115 0.91 19.99 9.35
CA GLU A 115 1.26 21.21 10.07
C GLU A 115 0.41 22.39 9.59
N SER A 116 0.25 22.59 8.28
CA SER A 116 -0.59 23.67 7.75
C SER A 116 -2.06 23.56 8.20
N LYS A 117 -2.57 22.33 8.35
CA LYS A 117 -3.93 22.07 8.84
C LYS A 117 -4.04 22.25 10.36
N LEU A 118 -3.06 21.78 11.12
CA LEU A 118 -3.04 21.89 12.58
C LEU A 118 -2.86 23.36 13.01
N GLN A 119 -1.95 24.08 12.36
CA GLN A 119 -1.76 25.52 12.55
C GLN A 119 -3.02 26.30 12.16
N ARG A 120 -3.63 25.99 11.01
CA ARG A 120 -4.91 26.62 10.62
C ARG A 120 -6.03 26.31 11.60
N ALA A 121 -6.09 25.09 12.15
CA ALA A 121 -7.08 24.73 13.17
C ALA A 121 -6.88 25.56 14.45
N ARG A 122 -5.63 25.72 14.92
CA ARG A 122 -5.28 26.57 16.07
C ARG A 122 -5.62 28.04 15.81
N GLN A 123 -5.30 28.57 14.62
CA GLN A 123 -5.67 29.94 14.24
C GLN A 123 -7.19 30.15 14.25
N LEU A 124 -7.96 29.18 13.74
CA LEU A 124 -9.42 29.26 13.77
C LEU A 124 -9.97 29.13 15.20
N GLU A 125 -9.35 28.35 16.06
CA GLU A 125 -9.69 28.26 17.49
C GLU A 125 -9.41 29.57 18.22
N GLU A 126 -8.24 30.17 18.01
CA GLU A 126 -7.87 31.47 18.56
C GLU A 126 -8.83 32.58 18.11
N ILE A 127 -9.20 32.61 16.81
CA ILE A 127 -10.21 33.55 16.30
C ILE A 127 -11.58 33.31 16.95
N ARG A 128 -11.98 32.05 17.17
CA ARG A 128 -13.24 31.72 17.86
C ARG A 128 -13.22 32.17 19.31
N GLU A 129 -12.13 31.95 20.03
CA GLU A 129 -11.96 32.41 21.41
C GLU A 129 -11.97 33.93 21.52
N ALA A 130 -11.25 34.62 20.62
CA ALA A 130 -11.25 36.07 20.57
C ALA A 130 -12.66 36.63 20.32
N LYS A 131 -13.41 36.05 19.38
CA LYS A 131 -14.80 36.44 19.12
C LYS A 131 -15.71 36.16 20.31
N LYS A 132 -15.57 35.01 20.98
CA LYS A 132 -16.33 34.71 22.20
C LYS A 132 -16.06 35.76 23.28
N LYS A 133 -14.80 36.03 23.59
CA LYS A 133 -14.37 37.05 24.57
C LYS A 133 -14.90 38.45 24.23
N GLU A 134 -14.85 38.86 22.96
CA GLU A 134 -15.40 40.15 22.52
C GLU A 134 -16.92 40.22 22.70
N THR A 135 -17.63 39.16 22.31
CA THR A 135 -19.09 39.10 22.46
C THR A 135 -19.52 39.07 23.92
N GLU A 136 -18.82 38.34 24.78
CA GLU A 136 -19.03 38.32 26.23
C GLU A 136 -18.78 39.70 26.84
N ALA A 137 -17.68 40.37 26.47
CA ALA A 137 -17.40 41.74 26.90
C ALA A 137 -18.48 42.72 26.43
N ARG A 138 -18.99 42.58 25.20
CA ARG A 138 -20.08 43.41 24.69
C ARG A 138 -21.41 43.14 25.41
N GLN A 139 -21.69 41.87 25.74
CA GLN A 139 -22.86 41.51 26.53
C GLN A 139 -22.75 42.02 27.97
N ALA A 140 -21.59 41.91 28.61
CA ALA A 140 -21.32 42.46 29.93
C ALA A 140 -21.51 43.98 29.96
N LYS A 141 -20.96 44.71 28.97
CA LYS A 141 -21.18 46.16 28.82
C LYS A 141 -22.66 46.52 28.67
N LYS A 142 -23.44 45.73 27.92
CA LYS A 142 -24.89 45.94 27.79
C LYS A 142 -25.62 45.67 29.10
N LYS A 143 -25.28 44.59 29.80
CA LYS A 143 -25.86 44.24 31.12
C LYS A 143 -25.56 45.32 32.14
N ASN A 144 -24.30 45.77 32.26
CA ASN A 144 -23.91 46.83 33.18
C ASN A 144 -24.68 48.13 32.92
N LYS A 145 -24.82 48.54 31.66
CA LYS A 145 -25.64 49.73 31.29
C LYS A 145 -27.12 49.58 31.70
N LEU A 146 -27.68 48.38 31.59
CA LEU A 146 -29.06 48.13 31.99
C LEU A 146 -29.21 48.13 33.52
N GLU A 147 -28.26 47.55 34.25
CA GLU A 147 -28.26 47.56 35.72
C GLU A 147 -28.05 48.99 36.25
N GLU A 148 -27.10 49.77 35.71
CA GLU A 148 -26.92 51.19 36.05
C GLU A 148 -28.21 52.00 35.79
N ALA A 149 -28.90 51.76 34.68
CA ALA A 149 -30.17 52.42 34.39
C ALA A 149 -31.28 52.01 35.37
N LYS A 150 -31.41 50.72 35.70
CA LYS A 150 -32.36 50.22 36.71
C LYS A 150 -32.07 50.81 38.08
N ASP A 151 -30.80 50.86 38.48
CA ASP A 151 -30.36 51.43 39.74
C ASP A 151 -30.63 52.93 39.79
N SER A 152 -30.39 53.68 38.71
CA SER A 152 -30.75 55.10 38.66
C SER A 152 -32.25 55.34 38.85
N ILE A 153 -33.10 54.47 38.28
CA ILE A 153 -34.56 54.54 38.46
C ILE A 153 -34.94 54.14 39.88
N ARG A 154 -34.33 53.09 40.44
CA ARG A 154 -34.58 52.60 41.80
C ARG A 154 -34.17 53.65 42.85
N GLN A 155 -33.00 54.26 42.68
CA GLN A 155 -32.52 55.34 43.54
C GLN A 155 -33.41 56.58 43.42
N LYS A 156 -33.84 56.95 42.22
CA LYS A 156 -34.80 58.07 42.02
C LYS A 156 -36.15 57.79 42.71
N ARG A 157 -36.65 56.56 42.69
CA ARG A 157 -37.86 56.18 43.43
C ARG A 157 -37.64 56.20 44.94
N LYS A 158 -36.51 55.68 45.43
CA LYS A 158 -36.19 55.69 46.87
C LYS A 158 -36.14 57.11 47.42
N ARG A 159 -35.45 58.04 46.72
CA ARG A 159 -35.41 59.47 47.10
C ARG A 159 -36.77 60.16 47.10
N LYS A 160 -37.76 59.66 46.34
CA LYS A 160 -39.12 60.23 46.31
C LYS A 160 -40.05 59.64 47.38
N GLY A 161 -39.72 58.47 47.94
CA GLY A 161 -40.44 57.86 49.06
C GLY A 161 -39.83 58.20 50.43
N ASP A 162 -38.53 58.52 50.46
CA ASP A 162 -37.79 58.86 51.67
C ASP A 162 -37.84 60.37 51.99
N SER A 163 -38.29 61.22 51.07
CA SER A 163 -38.44 62.66 51.31
C SER A 163 -39.62 63.04 52.22
N SER A 164 -40.08 62.12 53.07
CA SER A 164 -41.02 62.38 54.16
C SER A 164 -40.44 62.08 55.55
N GLN A 165 -39.17 61.69 55.64
CA GLN A 165 -38.40 61.73 56.89
C GLN A 165 -36.98 62.23 56.52
N ASP A 166 -36.48 63.19 57.29
CA ASP A 166 -35.13 63.78 57.17
C ASP A 166 -34.92 64.83 56.07
N LYS A 167 -35.52 66.01 56.31
CA LYS A 167 -34.86 67.29 56.03
C LYS A 167 -34.00 67.69 57.24
N ALA A 168 -32.69 67.58 57.11
CA ALA A 168 -31.74 68.55 57.67
C ALA A 168 -30.42 68.45 56.89
N ASP A 169 -29.99 69.60 56.35
CA ASP A 169 -28.67 69.88 55.76
C ASP A 169 -28.36 69.16 54.43
N THR A 170 -28.27 69.80 53.27
CA THR A 170 -27.51 71.02 52.99
C THR A 170 -27.92 71.54 51.62
N ALA A 171 -28.11 72.86 51.51
CA ALA A 171 -28.43 73.57 50.29
C ALA A 171 -27.18 73.78 49.40
N ALA A 172 -27.28 73.51 48.09
CA ALA A 172 -26.49 74.20 47.08
C ALA A 172 -27.06 74.03 45.65
N ALA A 173 -27.37 75.18 45.06
CA ALA A 173 -27.95 75.46 43.76
C ALA A 173 -27.27 74.81 42.53
N LYS A 174 -28.06 74.49 41.49
CA LYS A 174 -28.20 75.27 40.21
C LYS A 174 -28.96 74.47 39.12
N PRO A 175 -29.83 75.12 38.32
CA PRO A 175 -30.45 74.53 37.13
C PRO A 175 -29.72 74.97 35.84
N ASN A 176 -29.78 74.17 34.77
CA ASN A 176 -29.72 74.62 33.36
C ASN A 176 -30.07 73.43 32.44
N GLU A 177 -31.23 73.43 31.79
CA GLU A 177 -31.59 74.09 30.53
C GLU A 177 -31.17 73.29 29.27
N SER A 178 -32.21 72.77 28.61
CA SER A 178 -32.36 72.46 27.17
C SER A 178 -31.13 72.31 26.27
N SER A 179 -31.00 71.13 25.65
CA SER A 179 -30.40 71.01 24.32
C SER A 179 -31.14 69.97 23.46
N ALA A 180 -32.37 70.30 23.04
CA ALA A 180 -33.04 69.62 21.95
C ALA A 180 -32.41 70.08 20.62
N LYS A 181 -31.27 69.50 20.24
CA LYS A 181 -30.71 69.64 18.88
C LYS A 181 -31.34 68.58 17.98
N SER A 182 -32.26 69.04 17.15
CA SER A 182 -32.87 68.33 16.03
C SER A 182 -31.82 67.63 15.17
N LYS A 183 -31.73 66.29 15.26
CA LYS A 183 -30.94 65.50 14.32
C LYS A 183 -31.72 65.40 13.01
N GLY A 184 -31.17 65.99 11.95
CA GLY A 184 -31.75 66.03 10.62
C GLY A 184 -32.16 64.65 10.08
N LYS A 185 -33.25 64.64 9.31
CA LYS A 185 -33.88 63.46 8.71
C LYS A 185 -32.91 62.81 7.71
N ARG A 186 -32.43 61.59 7.98
CA ARG A 186 -31.59 60.82 7.04
C ARG A 186 -32.49 60.08 6.06
N LYS A 187 -32.14 60.11 4.78
CA LYS A 187 -32.81 59.32 3.73
C LYS A 187 -32.59 57.83 4.00
N SER A 188 -33.67 57.06 4.07
CA SER A 188 -33.66 55.60 4.16
C SER A 188 -34.20 55.01 2.87
N VAL A 189 -33.58 53.94 2.37
CA VAL A 189 -34.06 53.16 1.22
C VAL A 189 -34.71 51.89 1.76
N SER A 190 -35.95 51.62 1.37
CA SER A 190 -36.66 50.37 1.65
C SER A 190 -36.74 49.54 0.38
N PHE A 191 -36.50 48.23 0.48
CA PHE A 191 -36.77 47.27 -0.58
C PHE A 191 -38.19 46.73 -0.41
N ALA A 192 -38.93 46.63 -1.51
CA ALA A 192 -40.30 46.15 -1.60
C ALA A 192 -40.40 44.64 -1.36
#